data_AF-A0A1H8YGW9-F1
#
_entry.id   AF-A0A1H8YGW9-F1
#
_cell.length_a   1.000
_cell.length_b   1.000
_cell.length_c   1.000
_cell.angle_alpha   90.00
_cell.angle_beta   90.00
_cell.angle_gamma   90.00
#
_symmetry.space_group_name_H-M   'P 1'
#
loop_
_entity.id
_entity.type
_entity.pdbx_description
1 polymer ?
#
loop_
_entity_poly.entity_id
_entity_poly.type
_entity_poly.pdbx_seq_one_letter_code
_entity_poly.pdbx_strand_id
1 'polypeptide(L)'
;MARPYSMDLRERVVQAVEQEGMSRRQAADRYGIGIKTAIDWLRRFRETGSLAAKPMGGCRPKKIVGQYRDWLLERCRGQDFTLR
;
A
#
# COMPACT_ATOMS: atom_id res chain seq x y z
N MET A 1 0.41 13.86 -4.33
CA MET A 1 -0.27 12.59 -3.98
C MET A 1 0.67 11.43 -4.27
N ALA A 2 0.84 10.49 -3.35
CA ALA A 2 1.60 9.27 -3.65
C ALA A 2 0.82 8.40 -4.65
N ARG A 3 1.46 7.99 -5.74
CA ARG A 3 0.90 7.10 -6.76
C ARG A 3 1.79 5.86 -6.85
N PRO A 4 1.22 4.65 -7.06
CA PRO A 4 2.04 3.48 -7.28
C PRO A 4 2.78 3.60 -8.63
N TYR A 5 3.97 2.99 -8.72
CA TYR A 5 4.65 2.78 -9.99
C TYR A 5 3.76 2.02 -10.98
N SER A 6 3.95 2.30 -12.28
CA SER A 6 3.20 1.70 -13.38
C SER A 6 3.32 0.17 -13.42
N MET A 7 2.34 -0.49 -14.02
CA MET A 7 2.35 -1.95 -14.20
C MET A 7 3.48 -2.42 -15.11
N ASP A 8 3.68 -1.73 -16.23
CA ASP A 8 4.76 -2.01 -17.19
C ASP A 8 6.14 -2.01 -16.52
N LEU A 9 6.43 -1.03 -15.63
CA LEU A 9 7.70 -1.00 -14.92
C LEU A 9 7.88 -2.23 -14.01
N ARG A 10 6.81 -2.68 -13.36
CA ARG A 10 6.84 -3.85 -12.48
C ARG A 10 7.09 -5.13 -13.26
N GLU A 11 6.44 -5.27 -14.41
CA GLU A 11 6.57 -6.41 -15.31
C GLU A 11 8.00 -6.51 -15.83
N ARG A 12 8.58 -5.42 -16.32
CA ARG A 12 9.96 -5.40 -16.81
C ARG A 12 10.99 -5.75 -15.75
N VAL A 13 10.80 -5.28 -14.51
CA VAL A 13 11.69 -5.61 -13.39
C VAL A 13 11.63 -7.11 -13.06
N VAL A 14 10.44 -7.69 -13.07
CA VAL A 14 10.27 -9.12 -12.79
C VAL A 14 10.78 -9.99 -13.94
N GLN A 15 10.52 -9.62 -15.19
CA GLN A 15 11.08 -10.30 -16.35
C GLN A 15 12.62 -10.29 -16.34
N ALA A 16 13.24 -9.15 -16.02
CA ALA A 16 14.70 -9.06 -15.94
C ALA A 16 15.30 -10.01 -14.89
N VAL A 17 14.57 -10.31 -13.81
CA VAL A 17 15.07 -11.23 -12.77
C VAL A 17 14.73 -12.68 -13.07
N GLU A 18 13.48 -12.98 -13.43
CA GLU A 18 13.01 -14.36 -13.61
C GLU A 18 13.39 -14.94 -14.98
N GLN A 19 13.50 -14.12 -16.02
CA GLN A 19 13.80 -14.57 -17.40
C GLN A 19 15.23 -14.24 -17.82
N GLU A 20 15.72 -13.02 -17.55
CA GLU A 20 17.09 -12.62 -17.92
C GLU A 20 18.14 -13.00 -16.85
N GLY A 21 17.72 -13.59 -15.72
CA GLY A 21 18.61 -14.10 -14.67
C GLY A 21 19.31 -13.03 -13.84
N MET A 22 18.85 -11.78 -13.86
CA MET A 22 19.50 -10.70 -13.12
C MET A 22 19.30 -10.82 -11.62
N SER A 23 20.31 -10.38 -10.87
CA SER A 23 20.11 -10.15 -9.44
C SER A 23 19.13 -9.00 -9.23
N ARG A 24 18.44 -9.04 -8.09
CA ARG A 24 17.51 -7.99 -7.64
C ARG A 24 18.17 -6.62 -7.57
N ARG A 25 19.46 -6.58 -7.24
CA ARG A 25 20.28 -5.36 -7.20
C ARG A 25 20.52 -4.82 -8.60
N GLN A 26 20.98 -5.66 -9.53
CA GLN A 26 21.18 -5.26 -10.92
C GLN A 26 19.89 -4.77 -11.59
N ALA A 27 18.76 -5.42 -11.34
CA ALA A 27 17.47 -4.96 -11.87
C ALA A 27 17.08 -3.59 -11.27
N ALA A 28 17.29 -3.40 -9.97
CA ALA A 28 17.01 -2.12 -9.32
C ALA A 28 17.87 -0.98 -9.90
N ASP A 29 19.16 -1.22 -10.09
CA ASP A 29 20.10 -0.26 -10.68
C ASP A 29 19.72 0.06 -12.14
N ARG A 30 19.37 -0.95 -12.94
CA ARG A 30 18.95 -0.79 -14.35
C ARG A 30 17.71 0.08 -14.49
N TYR A 31 16.71 -0.14 -13.65
CA TYR A 31 15.41 0.53 -13.75
C TYR A 31 15.29 1.77 -12.84
N GLY A 32 16.36 2.15 -12.12
CA GLY A 32 16.39 3.34 -11.27
C GLY A 32 15.43 3.27 -10.07
N ILE A 33 15.20 2.08 -9.52
CA ILE A 33 14.30 1.89 -8.36
C ILE A 33 15.09 1.45 -7.12
N GLY A 34 14.48 1.60 -5.95
CA GLY A 34 15.08 1.07 -4.72
C GLY A 34 15.13 -0.46 -4.73
N ILE A 35 16.24 -1.05 -4.28
CA ILE A 35 16.42 -2.52 -4.14
C ILE A 35 15.26 -3.16 -3.37
N LYS A 36 14.80 -2.52 -2.29
CA LYS A 36 13.67 -3.01 -1.50
C LYS A 36 12.38 -3.12 -2.33
N THR A 37 12.14 -2.18 -3.24
CA THR A 37 10.99 -2.20 -4.15
C THR A 37 11.05 -3.41 -5.10
N ALA A 38 12.22 -3.66 -5.70
CA ALA A 38 12.43 -4.83 -6.56
C ALA A 38 12.21 -6.14 -5.80
N ILE A 39 12.74 -6.25 -4.57
CA ILE A 39 12.53 -7.40 -3.67
C ILE A 39 11.03 -7.60 -3.40
N ASP A 40 10.32 -6.55 -3.01
CA ASP A 40 8.90 -6.63 -2.63
C ASP A 40 8.01 -7.02 -3.82
N TRP A 41 8.33 -6.55 -5.04
CA TRP A 41 7.60 -6.95 -6.26
C TRP A 41 7.81 -8.41 -6.61
N LEU A 42 9.05 -8.90 -6.58
CA LEU A 42 9.36 -10.30 -6.85
C LEU A 42 8.76 -11.23 -5.81
N ARG A 43 8.81 -10.87 -4.52
CA ARG A 43 8.16 -11.64 -3.46
C ARG A 43 6.66 -11.77 -3.76
N ARG A 44 5.99 -10.65 -4.02
CA ARG A 44 4.56 -10.64 -4.32
C ARG A 44 4.22 -11.46 -5.56
N PHE A 45 5.01 -11.34 -6.62
CA PHE A 45 4.83 -12.12 -7.85
C PHE A 45 4.91 -13.62 -7.58
N ARG A 46 5.90 -14.07 -6.81
CA ARG A 46 6.05 -15.49 -6.45
C ARG A 46 4.94 -15.99 -5.52
N GLU A 47 4.48 -15.16 -4.58
CA GLU A 47 3.42 -15.52 -3.63
C GLU A 47 2.02 -15.54 -4.26
N THR A 48 1.74 -14.63 -5.20
CA THR A 48 0.36 -14.36 -5.67
C THR A 48 0.18 -14.44 -7.18
N GLY A 49 1.26 -14.55 -7.96
CA GLY A 49 1.25 -14.42 -9.42
C GLY A 49 0.97 -13.00 -9.94
N SER A 50 0.71 -12.02 -9.06
CA SER A 50 0.26 -10.68 -9.44
C SER A 50 1.26 -9.58 -9.12
N LEU A 51 1.44 -8.65 -10.08
CA LEU A 51 2.24 -7.43 -9.93
C LEU A 51 1.40 -6.20 -9.59
N ALA A 52 0.07 -6.34 -9.57
CA ALA A 52 -0.84 -5.23 -9.34
C ALA A 52 -0.52 -4.50 -8.04
N ALA A 53 -0.67 -3.17 -8.01
CA ALA A 53 -0.57 -2.44 -6.75
C ALA A 53 -1.66 -2.91 -5.76
N LYS A 54 -1.39 -2.83 -4.45
CA LYS A 54 -2.50 -2.93 -3.48
C LYS A 54 -3.40 -1.70 -3.68
N PRO A 55 -4.71 -1.81 -3.42
CA PRO A 55 -5.60 -0.66 -3.39
C PRO A 55 -4.97 0.46 -2.56
N MET A 56 -4.77 1.63 -3.19
CA MET A 56 -4.25 2.82 -2.54
C MET A 56 -5.39 3.80 -2.33
N GLY A 57 -5.48 4.34 -1.11
CA GLY A 57 -6.64 5.12 -0.70
C GLY A 57 -7.78 4.19 -0.33
N GLY A 58 -8.11 4.20 0.94
CA GLY A 58 -9.29 3.52 1.47
C GLY A 58 -9.91 4.42 2.51
N CYS A 59 -11.24 4.40 2.59
CA CYS A 59 -11.91 4.98 3.74
C CYS A 59 -11.70 4.00 4.90
N ARG A 60 -10.80 4.34 5.82
CA ARG A 60 -10.76 3.63 7.10
C ARG A 60 -12.12 3.83 7.75
N PRO A 61 -12.82 2.77 8.19
CA PRO A 61 -14.09 2.93 8.91
C PRO A 61 -13.89 3.92 10.04
N LYS A 62 -14.84 4.86 10.18
CA LYS A 62 -14.79 5.79 11.31
C LYS A 62 -14.88 4.97 12.59
N LYS A 63 -14.01 5.25 13.56
CA LYS A 63 -14.01 4.53 14.85
C LYS A 63 -15.28 4.79 15.65
N ILE A 64 -15.90 5.96 15.44
CA ILE A 64 -17.10 6.40 16.14
C ILE A 64 -18.29 6.24 15.18
N VAL A 65 -19.02 5.14 15.34
CA VAL A 65 -20.20 4.76 14.52
C VAL A 65 -21.27 4.14 15.41
N GLY A 66 -22.51 4.09 14.91
CA GLY A 66 -23.67 3.54 15.62
C GLY A 66 -23.86 4.19 17.00
N GLN A 67 -24.11 3.36 18.01
CA GLN A 67 -24.36 3.80 19.39
C GLN A 67 -23.30 4.75 19.95
N TYR A 68 -22.02 4.58 19.58
CA TYR A 68 -20.95 5.43 20.08
C TYR A 68 -20.99 6.82 19.48
N ARG A 69 -21.45 6.93 18.23
CA ARG A 69 -21.67 8.22 17.57
C ARG A 69 -22.85 8.93 18.18
N ASP A 70 -23.95 8.22 18.39
CA ASP A 70 -25.18 8.82 18.88
C ASP A 70 -25.02 9.27 20.34
N TRP A 71 -24.36 8.44 21.17
CA TRP A 71 -23.94 8.81 22.51
C TRP A 71 -23.07 10.08 22.52
N LEU A 72 -22.07 10.16 21.63
CA LEU A 72 -21.19 11.33 21.56
C LEU A 72 -21.95 12.60 21.18
N LEU A 73 -22.86 12.50 20.21
CA LEU A 73 -23.68 13.62 19.77
C LEU A 73 -24.64 14.11 20.85
N GLU A 74 -25.27 13.19 21.58
CA GLU A 74 -26.13 13.53 22.71
C GLU A 74 -25.32 14.20 23.82
N ARG A 75 -24.14 13.65 24.14
CA ARG A 75 -23.26 14.21 25.15
C ARG A 75 -22.82 15.63 24.81
N CYS A 76 -22.41 15.88 23.57
CA CYS A 76 -22.01 17.20 23.08
C CYS A 76 -23.16 18.24 23.12
N ARG A 77 -24.42 17.82 23.03
CA ARG A 77 -25.57 18.75 23.15
C ARG A 77 -25.88 19.13 24.59
N GLY A 78 -25.55 18.26 25.54
CA GLY A 78 -25.91 18.45 26.95
C GLY A 78 -25.00 19.43 27.71
N GLN A 79 -23.68 19.32 27.54
CA GLN A 79 -22.69 20.20 28.16
C GLN A 79 -21.28 19.94 27.59
N ASP A 80 -20.41 20.93 27.69
CA ASP A 80 -18.99 20.78 27.38
C ASP A 80 -18.34 19.78 28.34
N PHE A 81 -17.42 18.96 27.82
CA PHE A 81 -16.66 18.01 28.63
C PHE A 81 -15.26 17.79 28.07
N THR A 82 -14.31 17.50 28.96
CA THR A 82 -12.93 17.18 28.61
C THR A 82 -12.70 15.67 28.66
N LEU A 83 -12.01 15.12 27.67
CA LEU A 83 -11.47 13.76 27.73
C LEU A 83 -10.25 13.77 28.68
N ARG A 84 -10.24 12.89 29.68
CA ARG A 84 -9.11 12.73 30.61
C ARG A 84 -8.46 11.37 30.41
#